data_AF-A0A9D1VTT7-F1
#
_entry.id   AF-A0A9D1VTT7-F1
#
_cell.length_a   1.000
_cell.length_b   1.000
_cell.length_c   1.000
_cell.angle_alpha   90.00
_cell.angle_beta   90.00
_cell.angle_gamma   90.00
#
_symmetry.space_group_name_H-M   'P 1'
#
loop_
_entity.id
_entity.type
_entity.pdbx_description
1 polymer ?
#
loop_
_entity_poly.entity_id
_entity_poly.type
_entity_poly.pdbx_seq_one_letter_code
_entity_poly.pdbx_strand_id
1 'polypeptide(L)'
;MKIAENWKDYSIIATGDGYKLERWKEVVLLRPDPQVIWGARQDLFAYPGISAVYRRSDKGGGAWEYRRQMPAEWEIGYKDLRFLVKPMGFKHTGLFPEQAVNWDRMRALIEGAGRPVKVLNLFAY
;
A
#
# COMPACT_ATOMS: atom_id res chain seq x y z
N MET A 1 7.21 18.52 5.88
CA MET A 1 6.40 17.31 5.60
C MET A 1 6.92 16.67 4.33
N LYS A 2 7.03 15.34 4.26
CA LYS A 2 7.47 14.58 3.07
C LYS A 2 6.27 13.79 2.54
N ILE A 3 6.04 13.82 1.23
CA ILE A 3 4.85 13.22 0.60
C ILE A 3 5.29 12.31 -0.55
N ALA A 4 4.75 11.09 -0.60
CA ALA A 4 4.96 10.14 -1.70
C ALA A 4 3.95 10.41 -2.83
N GLU A 5 4.24 11.38 -3.69
CA GLU A 5 3.28 11.89 -4.69
C GLU A 5 3.39 11.24 -6.08
N ASN A 6 4.51 10.58 -6.40
CA ASN A 6 4.79 10.09 -7.75
C ASN A 6 4.24 8.69 -8.07
N TRP A 7 3.34 8.17 -7.24
CA TRP A 7 2.71 6.88 -7.51
C TRP A 7 1.70 6.98 -8.64
N LYS A 8 1.86 6.10 -9.65
CA LYS A 8 0.87 5.91 -10.73
C LYS A 8 0.01 4.68 -10.50
N ASP A 9 0.60 3.62 -9.95
CA ASP A 9 -0.11 2.35 -9.71
C ASP A 9 -0.67 2.23 -8.30
N TYR A 10 -0.45 3.23 -7.45
CA TYR A 10 -1.00 3.26 -6.09
C TYR A 10 -1.63 4.61 -5.78
N SER A 11 -2.77 4.60 -5.10
CA SER A 11 -3.38 5.81 -4.55
C SER A 11 -4.31 5.50 -3.39
N ILE A 12 -4.39 6.41 -2.43
CA ILE A 12 -5.44 6.39 -1.41
C ILE A 12 -6.66 7.10 -1.99
N ILE A 13 -7.77 6.37 -2.15
CA ILE A 13 -9.03 6.92 -2.67
C ILE A 13 -9.74 7.70 -1.57
N ALA A 14 -9.87 7.08 -0.39
CA ALA A 14 -10.58 7.66 0.74
C ALA A 14 -10.12 7.04 2.07
N THR A 15 -10.38 7.76 3.16
CA THR A 15 -10.17 7.30 4.53
C THR A 15 -11.34 7.74 5.39
N GLY A 16 -11.66 6.96 6.40
CA GLY A 16 -12.63 7.28 7.43
C GLY A 16 -13.04 6.05 8.22
N ASP A 17 -13.61 6.27 9.40
CA ASP A 17 -14.16 5.23 10.28
C ASP A 17 -13.17 4.10 10.59
N GLY A 18 -11.88 4.42 10.73
CA GLY A 18 -10.82 3.42 10.98
C GLY A 18 -10.38 2.62 9.74
N TYR A 19 -10.80 3.03 8.54
CA TYR A 19 -10.45 2.35 7.29
C TYR A 19 -9.78 3.27 6.27
N LYS A 20 -9.01 2.62 5.40
CA LYS A 20 -8.34 3.22 4.26
C LYS A 20 -8.69 2.43 3.00
N LEU A 21 -9.26 3.12 2.02
CA LEU A 21 -9.62 2.60 0.71
C LEU A 21 -8.49 2.93 -0.28
N GLU A 22 -7.85 1.90 -0.82
CA GLU A 22 -6.66 2.02 -1.66
C GLU A 22 -6.89 1.40 -3.02
N ARG A 23 -6.33 2.05 -4.05
CA ARG A 23 -6.18 1.46 -5.37
C ARG A 23 -4.73 1.01 -5.55
N TRP A 24 -4.59 -0.22 -6.03
CA TRP A 24 -3.36 -0.89 -6.40
C TRP A 24 -3.52 -1.37 -7.86
N LYS A 25 -3.22 -0.51 -8.82
CA LYS A 25 -3.51 -0.69 -10.25
C LYS A 25 -5.02 -0.90 -10.48
N GLU A 26 -5.44 -2.09 -10.88
CA GLU A 26 -6.85 -2.47 -11.07
C GLU A 26 -7.51 -3.05 -9.81
N VAL A 27 -6.72 -3.33 -8.77
CA VAL A 27 -7.20 -3.93 -7.53
C VAL A 27 -7.52 -2.83 -6.52
N VAL A 28 -8.70 -2.88 -5.91
CA VAL A 28 -9.09 -1.95 -4.83
C VAL A 28 -9.22 -2.71 -3.52
N LEU A 29 -8.48 -2.27 -2.51
CA LEU A 29 -8.44 -2.90 -1.19
C LEU A 29 -9.00 -1.94 -0.14
N LEU A 30 -9.85 -2.45 0.74
CA LEU A 30 -10.29 -1.73 1.93
C LEU A 30 -9.63 -2.36 3.16
N ARG A 31 -8.82 -1.57 3.88
CA ARG A 31 -8.02 -2.07 5.01
C ARG A 31 -8.22 -1.24 6.27
N PRO A 32 -8.15 -1.87 7.46
CA PRO A 32 -8.20 -1.15 8.72
C PRO A 32 -6.88 -0.41 8.98
N ASP A 33 -7.02 0.87 9.28
CA ASP A 33 -5.93 1.78 9.62
C ASP A 33 -6.26 2.49 10.95
N PRO A 34 -5.61 2.11 12.06
CA PRO A 34 -5.92 2.67 13.38
C PRO A 34 -5.56 4.16 13.50
N GLN A 35 -4.80 4.72 12.55
CA GLN A 35 -4.49 6.16 12.54
C GLN A 35 -5.62 6.99 11.93
N VAL A 36 -6.58 6.37 11.25
CA VAL A 36 -7.76 7.02 10.68
C VAL A 36 -8.83 7.16 11.77
N ILE A 37 -8.80 8.29 12.48
CA ILE A 37 -9.69 8.58 13.62
C ILE A 37 -10.87 9.50 13.27
N TRP A 38 -10.96 9.94 12.01
CA TRP A 38 -12.04 10.80 11.52
C TRP A 38 -13.16 10.00 10.87
N GLY A 39 -14.35 10.58 10.82
CA GLY A 39 -15.51 9.98 10.16
C GLY A 39 -15.35 9.89 8.64
N ALA A 40 -15.89 8.84 8.03
CA ALA A 40 -15.94 8.77 6.56
C ALA A 40 -17.00 9.73 6.00
N ARG A 41 -16.67 10.37 4.86
CA ARG A 41 -17.64 11.23 4.13
C ARG A 41 -18.76 10.43 3.45
N GLN A 42 -18.53 9.14 3.26
CA GLN A 42 -19.42 8.18 2.62
C GLN A 42 -19.12 6.80 3.17
N ASP A 43 -20.06 5.86 3.02
CA ASP A 43 -19.81 4.46 3.38
C ASP A 43 -18.72 3.88 2.47
N LEU A 44 -17.52 3.67 3.06
CA LEU A 44 -16.39 3.09 2.34
C LEU A 44 -16.65 1.63 1.95
N PHE A 45 -17.47 0.89 2.70
CA PHE A 45 -17.82 -0.51 2.38
C PHE A 45 -18.78 -0.61 1.22
N ALA A 46 -19.54 0.46 0.91
CA ALA A 46 -20.41 0.51 -0.26
C ALA A 46 -19.67 0.89 -1.56
N TYR A 47 -18.35 1.17 -1.50
CA TYR A 47 -17.60 1.55 -2.70
C TYR A 47 -17.65 0.41 -3.74
N PRO A 48 -18.21 0.66 -4.95
CA PRO A 48 -18.57 -0.41 -5.87
C PRO A 48 -17.35 -1.22 -6.28
N GLY A 49 -16.20 -0.58 -6.51
CA GLY A 49 -14.99 -1.21 -7.07
C GLY A 49 -14.17 -2.09 -6.14
N ILE A 50 -14.55 -2.30 -4.86
CA ILE A 50 -13.73 -3.07 -3.91
C ILE A 50 -13.51 -4.50 -4.41
N SER A 51 -12.24 -4.89 -4.52
CA SER A 51 -11.81 -6.25 -4.82
C SER A 51 -11.79 -7.12 -3.56
N ALA A 52 -11.21 -6.61 -2.47
CA ALA A 52 -11.16 -7.33 -1.19
C ALA A 52 -11.14 -6.39 0.02
N VAL A 53 -11.67 -6.89 1.15
CA VAL A 53 -11.70 -6.20 2.44
C VAL A 53 -10.94 -7.03 3.47
N TYR A 54 -10.04 -6.42 4.24
CA TYR A 54 -9.43 -7.10 5.38
C TYR A 54 -10.31 -6.94 6.63
N ARG A 55 -10.86 -8.04 7.15
CA ARG A 55 -11.67 -8.08 8.36
C ARG A 55 -10.80 -8.53 9.54
N ARG A 56 -10.69 -7.70 10.56
CA ARG A 56 -10.04 -8.10 11.82
C ARG A 56 -10.91 -9.11 12.57
N SER A 57 -10.24 -10.03 13.26
CA SER A 57 -10.86 -10.95 14.21
C SER A 57 -10.65 -10.43 15.64
N ASP A 58 -11.67 -10.53 16.48
CA ASP A 58 -11.60 -10.18 17.90
C ASP A 58 -10.64 -11.08 18.68
N LYS A 59 -10.31 -12.26 18.12
CA LYS A 59 -9.34 -13.21 18.68
C LYS A 59 -7.90 -12.94 18.20
N GLY A 60 -7.67 -11.82 17.51
CA GLY A 60 -6.39 -11.48 16.88
C GLY A 60 -6.30 -11.94 15.42
N GLY A 61 -5.49 -11.24 14.63
CA GLY A 61 -5.38 -11.47 13.19
C GLY A 61 -6.60 -10.98 12.42
N GLY A 62 -6.99 -11.73 11.39
CA GLY A 62 -8.06 -11.37 10.48
C GLY A 62 -7.97 -12.16 9.17
N ALA A 63 -8.91 -11.90 8.27
CA ALA A 63 -8.98 -12.56 6.98
C ALA A 63 -9.39 -11.59 5.87
N TRP A 64 -9.04 -11.94 4.64
CA TRP A 64 -9.49 -11.23 3.45
C TRP A 64 -10.86 -11.77 3.02
N GLU A 65 -11.84 -10.87 2.96
CA GLU A 65 -13.14 -11.07 2.33
C GLU A 65 -13.01 -10.61 0.86
N TYR A 66 -12.98 -11.55 -0.07
CA TYR A 66 -12.91 -11.25 -1.50
C TYR A 66 -14.31 -10.99 -2.04
N ARG A 67 -14.52 -9.80 -2.62
CA ARG A 67 -15.81 -9.36 -3.16
C ARG A 67 -15.89 -9.49 -4.68
N ARG A 68 -14.74 -9.55 -5.33
CA ARG A 68 -14.61 -9.69 -6.79
C ARG A 68 -13.47 -10.64 -7.10
N GLN A 69 -13.52 -11.25 -8.28
CA GLN A 69 -12.37 -11.97 -8.80
C GLN A 69 -11.22 -10.98 -9.02
N MET A 70 -10.05 -11.34 -8.53
CA MET A 70 -8.81 -10.59 -8.68
C MET A 70 -7.64 -11.57 -8.76
N PRO A 71 -6.48 -11.15 -9.32
CA PRO A 71 -5.26 -11.95 -9.28
C PRO A 71 -4.84 -12.26 -7.83
N ALA A 72 -4.25 -13.43 -7.60
CA ALA A 72 -3.68 -13.79 -6.30
C ALA A 72 -2.49 -12.89 -5.93
N GLU A 73 -1.74 -12.45 -6.94
CA GLU A 73 -0.65 -11.48 -6.86
C GLU A 73 -0.59 -10.67 -8.17
N TRP A 74 -0.12 -9.43 -8.11
CA TRP A 74 0.01 -8.56 -9.28
C TRP A 74 1.20 -7.62 -9.15
N GLU A 75 1.69 -7.17 -10.30
CA GLU A 75 2.80 -6.21 -10.37
C GLU A 75 2.29 -4.76 -10.28
N ILE A 76 2.98 -3.95 -9.49
CA ILE A 76 2.85 -2.49 -9.45
C ILE A 76 4.19 -1.80 -9.72
N GLY A 77 4.15 -0.63 -10.34
CA GLY A 77 5.33 0.17 -10.67
C GLY A 77 5.49 1.44 -9.84
N TYR A 78 6.75 1.77 -9.52
CA TYR A 78 7.16 3.11 -9.09
C TYR A 78 8.39 3.55 -9.89
N LYS A 79 8.20 4.49 -10.82
CA LYS A 79 9.23 4.88 -11.79
C LYS A 79 9.76 3.66 -12.55
N ASP A 80 11.05 3.35 -12.43
CA ASP A 80 11.75 2.20 -13.00
C ASP A 80 11.72 0.94 -12.10
N LEU A 81 11.14 1.03 -10.90
CA LEU A 81 10.99 -0.10 -9.98
C LEU A 81 9.68 -0.85 -10.24
N ARG A 82 9.73 -2.18 -10.11
CA ARG A 82 8.58 -3.09 -10.18
C ARG A 82 8.51 -3.92 -8.90
N PHE A 83 7.31 -4.07 -8.36
CA PHE A 83 7.05 -4.83 -7.14
C PHE A 83 5.90 -5.80 -7.35
N LEU A 84 6.03 -7.00 -6.79
CA LEU A 84 4.95 -7.98 -6.72
C LEU A 84 4.21 -7.81 -5.39
N VAL A 85 2.91 -7.56 -5.44
CA VAL A 85 2.06 -7.38 -4.25
C VAL A 85 0.94 -8.41 -4.22
N LYS A 86 0.50 -8.77 -3.01
CA LYS A 86 -0.61 -9.68 -2.77
C LYS A 86 -1.24 -9.52 -1.38
N PRO A 87 -2.52 -9.89 -1.20
CA PRO A 87 -3.11 -10.10 0.12
C PRO A 87 -2.28 -11.11 0.92
N MET A 88 -1.69 -10.69 2.03
CA MET A 88 -0.96 -11.58 2.94
C MET A 88 -1.90 -12.13 4.03
N GLY A 89 -1.43 -13.04 4.89
CA GLY A 89 -2.21 -13.52 6.05
C GLY A 89 -2.60 -12.43 7.05
N PHE A 90 -1.89 -11.30 7.02
CA PHE A 90 -2.23 -10.07 7.73
C PHE A 90 -2.68 -8.98 6.77
N LYS A 91 -3.09 -7.81 7.29
CA LYS A 91 -3.51 -6.64 6.50
C LYS A 91 -2.48 -6.07 5.51
N HIS A 92 -1.29 -6.65 5.38
CA HIS A 92 -0.20 -6.10 4.57
C HIS A 92 -0.27 -6.65 3.14
N THR A 93 0.31 -5.91 2.20
CA THR A 93 0.26 -6.23 0.75
C THR A 93 1.61 -6.61 0.15
N GLY A 94 2.71 -6.58 0.92
CA GLY A 94 4.05 -6.80 0.37
C GLY A 94 4.83 -5.50 0.09
N LEU A 95 4.23 -4.32 0.33
CA LEU A 95 4.89 -3.03 0.08
C LEU A 95 4.39 -1.92 1.02
N PHE A 96 5.27 -0.98 1.35
CA PHE A 96 4.97 0.28 2.04
C PHE A 96 5.15 1.47 1.08
N PRO A 97 4.10 1.88 0.34
CA PRO A 97 4.22 2.92 -0.70
C PRO A 97 4.74 4.27 -0.20
N GLU A 98 4.52 4.61 1.07
CA GLU A 98 5.02 5.81 1.72
C GLU A 98 6.56 5.90 1.75
N GLN A 99 7.26 4.76 1.69
CA GLN A 99 8.73 4.70 1.67
C GLN A 99 9.33 5.18 0.35
N ALA A 100 8.51 5.43 -0.68
CA ALA A 100 8.95 5.96 -1.97
C ALA A 100 9.75 7.26 -1.86
N VAL A 101 9.44 8.11 -0.87
CA VAL A 101 10.24 9.32 -0.61
C VAL A 101 11.67 8.98 -0.19
N ASN A 102 11.86 7.91 0.58
CA ASN A 102 13.17 7.46 1.00
C ASN A 102 13.92 6.78 -0.14
N TRP A 103 13.23 6.02 -1.00
CA TRP A 103 13.83 5.44 -2.21
C TRP A 103 14.34 6.52 -3.16
N ASP A 104 13.55 7.56 -3.40
CA ASP A 104 13.94 8.71 -4.22
C ASP A 104 15.16 9.42 -3.64
N ARG A 105 15.18 9.60 -2.31
CA ARG A 105 16.33 10.20 -1.64
C ARG A 105 17.58 9.34 -1.75
N MET A 106 17.47 8.03 -1.54
CA MET A 106 18.62 7.11 -1.65
C MET A 106 19.16 7.06 -3.07
N ARG A 107 18.27 7.01 -4.08
CA ARG A 107 18.65 7.05 -5.49
C ARG A 107 19.51 8.28 -5.81
N ALA A 108 19.03 9.47 -5.45
CA ALA A 108 19.77 10.71 -5.69
C ALA A 108 21.14 10.74 -5.00
N LEU A 109 21.25 10.20 -3.77
CA LEU A 109 22.52 10.11 -3.06
C LEU A 109 23.51 9.14 -3.71
N ILE A 110 23.02 8.01 -4.22
CA ILE A 110 23.86 6.99 -4.87
C ILE A 110 24.33 7.49 -6.24
N GLU A 111 23.42 8.02 -7.06
CA GLU A 111 23.73 8.57 -8.38
C GLU A 111 24.70 9.76 -8.29
N GLY A 112 24.54 10.61 -7.27
CA GLY A 112 25.41 11.75 -7.02
C GLY A 112 26.76 11.42 -6.34
N ALA A 113 27.03 10.16 -5.97
CA ALA A 113 28.21 9.83 -5.16
C ALA A 113 29.54 9.93 -5.93
N GLY A 114 29.53 9.84 -7.26
CA GLY A 114 30.73 9.85 -8.10
C GLY A 114 31.67 8.65 -7.88
N ARG A 115 31.22 7.62 -7.14
CA ARG A 115 31.98 6.41 -6.82
C ARG A 115 31.03 5.24 -6.56
N PRO A 116 31.50 3.98 -6.62
CA PRO A 116 30.72 2.84 -6.17
C PRO A 116 30.29 2.98 -4.69
N VAL A 117 29.03 2.64 -4.42
CA VAL A 117 28.43 2.70 -3.07
C VAL A 117 28.07 1.28 -2.64
N LYS A 118 28.42 0.92 -1.40
CA LYS A 118 27.96 -0.30 -0.74
C LYS A 118 26.81 0.06 0.19
N VAL A 119 25.68 -0.62 0.06
CA VAL A 119 24.46 -0.35 0.83
C VAL A 119 24.14 -1.57 1.70
N LEU A 120 23.93 -1.34 2.98
CA LEU A 120 23.37 -2.32 3.92
C LEU A 120 21.93 -1.90 4.21
N ASN A 121 20.96 -2.76 3.87
CA ASN A 121 19.55 -2.52 4.12
C ASN A 121 19.04 -3.50 5.20
N LEU A 122 18.99 -3.04 6.45
CA LEU A 122 18.48 -3.82 7.57
C LEU A 122 16.97 -3.66 7.65
N PHE A 123 16.24 -4.76 7.90
CA PHE A 123 14.77 -4.77 7.91
C PHE A 123 14.21 -4.18 6.61
N ALA A 124 14.75 -4.68 5.48
CA ALA A 124 14.53 -4.14 4.14
C ALA A 124 13.06 -4.09 3.69
N TYR A 125 12.22 -4.87 4.36
CA TYR A 125 10.78 -4.94 4.27
C TYR A 125 10.27 -5.79 5.45
#